data_AF-A0A8D0IJ05-F1
#
_entry.id   AF-A0A8D0IJ05-F1
#
_cell.length_a   1.000
_cell.length_b   1.000
_cell.length_c   1.000
_cell.angle_alpha   90.00
_cell.angle_beta   90.00
_cell.angle_gamma   90.00
#
_symmetry.space_group_name_H-M   'P 1'
#
loop_
_entity.id
_entity.type
_entity.pdbx_description
1 polymer ?
#
loop_
_entity_poly.entity_id
_entity_poly.type
_entity_poly.pdbx_seq_one_letter_code
_entity_poly.pdbx_strand_id
1 'polypeptide(L)'
;MESCCTSSGISERMLALLVVDVGNPEEVRLFSKGFLVALVQVMPWCSPQEWQCLNQLTRRLLEKQLLHVPYSLEYIQFVPLLNLKPFAQELQLSVLLLRAFQFLCSQSCRNWLPLEGWSHVVRLLCNSLTGLLDSVRLIQSVGPWAQGQEQDLSQEALFFYTQVFCHVLHIMAMLHQELCEPLYVLALEILTCYETLSKTNPSVSSLLQKVNEQRFLKSIAENITPEERRQTLLQKISSF
;
A
#
# COMPACT_ATOMS: atom_id res chain seq x y z
N MET A 1 -16.84 21.55 19.18
CA MET A 1 -17.47 20.32 18.65
C MET A 1 -18.38 20.60 17.44
N GLU A 2 -18.22 21.73 16.73
CA GLU A 2 -19.11 22.13 15.61
C GLU A 2 -18.44 22.04 14.22
N SER A 3 -17.22 21.51 14.10
CA SER A 3 -16.45 21.55 12.84
C SER A 3 -16.49 20.27 11.99
N CYS A 4 -17.04 19.15 12.48
CA CYS A 4 -16.97 17.86 11.80
C CYS A 4 -18.12 17.61 10.80
N CYS A 5 -19.36 18.01 11.14
CA CYS A 5 -20.51 17.81 10.26
C CYS A 5 -20.51 18.75 9.04
N THR A 6 -20.02 19.98 9.21
CA THR A 6 -19.88 20.95 8.12
C THR A 6 -18.76 20.53 7.17
N SER A 7 -17.64 19.99 7.69
CA SER A 7 -16.52 19.55 6.86
C SER A 7 -16.85 18.27 6.06
N SER A 8 -17.62 17.33 6.63
CA SER A 8 -18.09 16.15 5.90
C SER A 8 -19.06 16.52 4.77
N GLY A 9 -20.05 17.38 5.05
CA GLY A 9 -21.01 17.85 4.03
C GLY A 9 -20.35 18.63 2.89
N ILE A 10 -19.35 19.48 3.20
CA ILE A 10 -18.55 20.17 2.18
C ILE A 10 -17.75 19.17 1.34
N SER A 11 -17.06 18.21 1.98
CA SER A 11 -16.28 17.17 1.29
C SER A 11 -17.14 16.36 0.32
N GLU A 12 -18.32 15.93 0.75
CA GLU A 12 -19.28 15.21 -0.09
C GLU A 12 -19.75 16.06 -1.28
N ARG A 13 -20.06 17.34 -1.02
CA ARG A 13 -20.50 18.26 -2.09
C ARG A 13 -19.39 18.52 -3.10
N MET A 14 -18.14 18.75 -2.63
CA MET A 14 -16.98 18.93 -3.49
C MET A 14 -16.76 17.70 -4.37
N LEU A 15 -16.81 16.49 -3.79
CA LEU A 15 -16.64 15.27 -4.57
C LEU A 15 -17.78 15.03 -5.57
N ALA A 16 -19.02 15.38 -5.21
CA ALA A 16 -20.17 15.26 -6.10
C ALA A 16 -20.11 16.22 -7.30
N LEU A 17 -19.47 17.38 -7.12
CA LEU A 17 -19.31 18.41 -8.15
C LEU A 17 -17.98 18.31 -8.91
N LEU A 18 -17.05 17.48 -8.47
CA LEU A 18 -15.77 17.27 -9.14
C LEU A 18 -16.00 16.61 -10.50
N VAL A 19 -15.57 17.28 -11.56
CA VAL A 19 -15.60 16.77 -12.93
C VAL A 19 -14.16 16.64 -13.41
N VAL A 20 -13.81 15.45 -13.87
CA VAL A 20 -12.58 15.13 -14.58
C VAL A 20 -13.02 14.40 -15.85
N ASP A 21 -12.57 14.83 -17.01
CA ASP A 21 -12.82 14.11 -18.26
C ASP A 21 -12.09 12.76 -18.25
N VAL A 22 -12.77 11.72 -17.77
CA VAL A 22 -12.26 10.34 -17.73
C VAL A 22 -12.03 9.76 -19.13
N GLY A 23 -12.61 10.35 -20.18
CA GLY A 23 -12.35 9.98 -21.57
C GLY A 23 -11.01 10.54 -22.09
N ASN A 24 -10.45 11.53 -21.42
CA ASN A 24 -9.18 12.15 -21.76
C ASN A 24 -8.05 11.68 -20.82
N PRO A 25 -7.17 10.75 -21.25
CA PRO A 25 -6.13 10.21 -20.39
C PRO A 25 -5.13 11.26 -19.91
N GLU A 26 -4.95 12.36 -20.65
CA GLU A 26 -4.10 13.48 -20.25
C GLU A 26 -4.65 14.23 -19.04
N GLU A 27 -5.97 14.43 -19.01
CA GLU A 27 -6.64 15.13 -17.93
C GLU A 27 -6.63 14.29 -16.65
N VAL A 28 -6.95 13.00 -16.74
CA VAL A 28 -6.87 12.06 -15.62
C VAL A 28 -5.44 11.99 -15.08
N ARG A 29 -4.44 11.97 -15.96
CA ARG A 29 -3.02 11.96 -15.57
C ARG A 29 -2.62 13.25 -14.87
N LEU A 30 -3.07 14.41 -15.36
CA LEU A 30 -2.80 15.70 -14.74
C LEU A 30 -3.45 15.78 -13.36
N PHE A 31 -4.71 15.37 -13.23
CA PHE A 31 -5.42 15.29 -11.96
C PHE A 31 -4.69 14.39 -10.97
N SER A 32 -4.28 13.19 -11.40
CA SER A 32 -3.60 12.21 -10.55
C SER A 32 -2.23 12.71 -10.06
N LYS A 33 -1.47 13.41 -10.92
CA LYS A 33 -0.21 14.06 -10.54
C LYS A 33 -0.45 15.20 -9.56
N GLY A 34 -1.44 16.05 -9.82
CA GLY A 34 -1.81 17.15 -8.92
C GLY A 34 -2.25 16.65 -7.54
N PHE A 35 -3.05 15.57 -7.51
CA PHE A 35 -3.47 14.91 -6.29
C PHE A 35 -2.28 14.39 -5.49
N LEU A 36 -1.29 13.74 -6.13
CA LEU A 36 -0.09 13.27 -5.46
C LEU A 36 0.71 14.42 -4.82
N VAL A 37 0.87 15.55 -5.52
CA VAL A 37 1.54 16.74 -4.99
C VAL A 37 0.79 17.27 -3.77
N ALA A 38 -0.53 17.41 -3.85
CA ALA A 38 -1.35 17.86 -2.73
C ALA A 38 -1.26 16.92 -1.52
N LEU A 39 -1.33 15.61 -1.76
CA LEU A 39 -1.21 14.58 -0.72
C LEU A 39 0.13 14.70 0.03
N VAL A 40 1.23 14.82 -0.72
CA VAL A 40 2.59 14.94 -0.18
C VAL A 40 2.80 16.23 0.62
N GLN A 41 2.14 17.33 0.24
CA GLN A 41 2.19 18.58 1.00
C GLN A 41 1.35 18.56 2.27
N VAL A 42 0.22 17.85 2.27
CA VAL A 42 -0.75 17.82 3.37
C VAL A 42 -0.40 16.76 4.42
N MET A 43 0.05 15.57 4.00
CA MET A 43 0.35 14.42 4.86
C MET A 43 1.21 14.78 6.10
N PRO A 44 2.30 15.57 6.01
CA PRO A 44 3.14 15.86 7.17
C PRO A 44 2.47 16.71 8.28
N TRP A 45 1.35 17.34 7.97
CA TRP A 45 0.66 18.29 8.85
C TRP A 45 -0.69 17.73 9.32
N CYS A 46 -1.11 16.57 8.78
CA CYS A 46 -2.34 15.89 9.19
C CYS A 46 -2.21 15.30 10.59
N SER A 47 -3.23 15.52 11.41
CA SER A 47 -3.54 14.62 12.52
C SER A 47 -3.91 13.21 11.99
N PRO A 48 -3.81 12.16 12.82
CA PRO A 48 -4.26 10.81 12.43
C PRO A 48 -5.72 10.76 11.94
N GLN A 49 -6.60 11.57 12.52
CA GLN A 49 -8.01 11.64 12.13
C GLN A 49 -8.18 12.30 10.74
N GLU A 50 -7.51 13.42 10.49
CA GLU A 50 -7.52 14.06 9.16
C GLU A 50 -6.95 13.14 8.09
N TRP A 51 -5.90 12.40 8.44
CA TRP A 51 -5.31 11.41 7.56
C TRP A 51 -6.28 10.26 7.23
N GLN A 52 -7.07 9.80 8.20
CA GLN A 52 -8.14 8.83 7.94
C GLN A 52 -9.20 9.39 6.99
N CYS A 53 -9.62 10.65 7.16
CA CYS A 53 -10.55 11.31 6.25
C CYS A 53 -9.99 11.41 4.82
N LEU A 54 -8.69 11.74 4.67
CA LEU A 54 -8.03 11.78 3.36
C LEU A 54 -7.94 10.39 2.73
N ASN A 55 -7.66 9.34 3.49
CA ASN A 55 -7.68 7.97 2.98
C ASN A 55 -9.07 7.57 2.47
N GLN A 56 -10.14 7.93 3.19
CA GLN A 56 -11.52 7.68 2.75
C GLN A 56 -11.85 8.46 1.47
N LEU A 57 -11.46 9.73 1.37
CA LEU A 57 -11.61 10.52 0.15
C LEU A 57 -10.86 9.89 -1.03
N THR A 58 -9.62 9.45 -0.79
CA THR A 58 -8.79 8.79 -1.80
C THR A 58 -9.44 7.51 -2.31
N ARG A 59 -9.99 6.68 -1.41
CA ARG A 59 -10.77 5.49 -1.79
C ARG A 59 -11.94 5.83 -2.70
N ARG A 60 -12.72 6.87 -2.37
CA ARG A 60 -13.86 7.31 -3.19
C ARG A 60 -13.42 7.82 -4.57
N LEU A 61 -12.28 8.49 -4.67
CA LEU A 61 -11.72 8.94 -5.95
C LEU A 61 -11.28 7.76 -6.83
N LEU A 62 -10.67 6.73 -6.23
CA LEU A 62 -10.29 5.49 -6.92
C LEU A 62 -11.53 4.72 -7.37
N GLU A 63 -12.54 4.58 -6.51
CA GLU A 63 -13.81 3.91 -6.81
C GLU A 63 -14.54 4.57 -7.99
N LYS A 64 -14.57 5.90 -8.02
CA LYS A 64 -15.15 6.69 -9.12
C LYS A 64 -14.26 6.76 -10.36
N GLN A 65 -13.08 6.15 -10.35
CA GLN A 65 -12.08 6.17 -11.43
C GLN A 65 -11.62 7.59 -11.82
N LEU A 66 -11.74 8.56 -10.90
CA LEU A 66 -11.26 9.93 -11.09
C LEU A 66 -9.75 10.04 -10.83
N LEU A 67 -9.25 9.19 -9.93
CA LEU A 67 -7.83 9.07 -9.62
C LEU A 67 -7.27 7.79 -10.26
N HIS A 68 -6.22 7.94 -11.07
CA HIS A 68 -5.52 6.80 -11.65
C HIS A 68 -4.27 6.45 -10.86
N VAL A 69 -4.24 5.23 -10.32
CA VAL A 69 -3.05 4.59 -9.73
C VAL A 69 -2.98 3.16 -10.28
N PRO A 70 -1.82 2.66 -10.72
CA PRO A 70 -1.71 1.28 -11.19
C PRO A 70 -1.81 0.28 -10.02
N TYR A 71 -2.22 -0.96 -10.32
CA TYR A 71 -2.37 -2.04 -9.33
C TYR A 71 -1.05 -2.65 -8.86
N SER A 72 0.00 -2.55 -9.67
CA SER A 72 1.33 -2.98 -9.31
C SER A 72 2.36 -2.08 -9.95
N LEU A 73 3.55 -2.09 -9.37
CA LEU A 73 4.75 -1.65 -10.06
C LEU A 73 5.33 -2.86 -10.81
N GLU A 74 6.29 -2.65 -11.71
CA GLU A 74 6.84 -3.65 -12.66
C GLU A 74 7.50 -4.90 -12.00
N TYR A 75 7.30 -5.12 -10.69
CA TYR A 75 8.01 -6.09 -9.87
C TYR A 75 7.54 -7.55 -9.99
N ILE A 76 6.41 -7.85 -10.65
CA ILE A 76 5.94 -9.25 -10.76
C ILE A 76 5.47 -9.58 -12.17
N GLN A 77 6.07 -10.62 -12.76
CA GLN A 77 5.76 -11.14 -14.10
C GLN A 77 4.59 -12.14 -14.12
N PHE A 78 4.09 -12.59 -12.96
CA PHE A 78 3.00 -13.57 -12.82
C PHE A 78 1.58 -12.98 -12.83
N VAL A 79 1.42 -11.78 -13.38
CA VAL A 79 0.13 -11.06 -13.39
C VAL A 79 -0.97 -11.63 -14.31
N PRO A 80 -0.74 -12.41 -15.38
CA PRO A 80 -1.81 -12.61 -16.38
C PRO A 80 -2.99 -13.50 -15.93
N LEU A 81 -2.94 -14.14 -14.75
CA LEU A 81 -3.99 -15.08 -14.30
C LEU A 81 -4.71 -14.68 -13.00
N LEU A 82 -4.28 -13.64 -12.28
CA LEU A 82 -4.89 -13.24 -11.01
C LEU A 82 -6.02 -12.23 -11.21
N ASN A 83 -7.14 -12.42 -10.52
CA ASN A 83 -8.22 -11.43 -10.52
C ASN A 83 -7.96 -10.37 -9.46
N LEU A 84 -7.21 -9.31 -9.79
CA LEU A 84 -6.86 -8.27 -8.81
C LEU A 84 -8.03 -7.36 -8.39
N LYS A 85 -9.21 -7.47 -9.03
CA LYS A 85 -10.37 -6.60 -8.74
C LYS A 85 -10.78 -6.57 -7.26
N PRO A 86 -10.80 -7.68 -6.51
CA PRO A 86 -11.19 -7.68 -5.09
C PRO A 86 -10.24 -6.86 -4.21
N PHE A 87 -8.97 -6.72 -4.59
CA PHE A 87 -7.96 -5.95 -3.84
C PHE A 87 -7.49 -4.70 -4.59
N ALA A 88 -8.24 -4.26 -5.60
CA ALA A 88 -7.87 -3.18 -6.49
C ALA A 88 -7.55 -1.89 -5.71
N GLN A 89 -8.42 -1.50 -4.78
CA GLN A 89 -8.23 -0.28 -3.99
C GLN A 89 -7.05 -0.40 -3.03
N GLU A 90 -6.90 -1.53 -2.37
CA GLU A 90 -5.83 -1.79 -1.40
C GLU A 90 -4.46 -1.73 -2.08
N LEU A 91 -4.34 -2.35 -3.26
CA LEU A 91 -3.16 -2.28 -4.11
C LEU A 91 -2.86 -0.85 -4.56
N GLN A 92 -3.87 -0.15 -5.07
CA GLN A 92 -3.72 1.24 -5.52
C GLN A 92 -3.31 2.18 -4.40
N LEU A 93 -3.88 2.04 -3.20
CA LEU A 93 -3.48 2.83 -2.04
C LEU A 93 -2.04 2.53 -1.65
N SER A 94 -1.63 1.27 -1.63
CA SER A 94 -0.25 0.90 -1.33
C SER A 94 0.74 1.52 -2.32
N VAL A 95 0.43 1.46 -3.63
CA VAL A 95 1.24 2.09 -4.67
C VAL A 95 1.27 3.61 -4.53
N LEU A 96 0.12 4.26 -4.26
CA LEU A 96 0.05 5.70 -4.07
C LEU A 96 0.92 6.15 -2.89
N LEU A 97 0.89 5.42 -1.78
CA LEU A 97 1.74 5.68 -0.62
C LEU A 97 3.22 5.53 -0.96
N LEU A 98 3.60 4.49 -1.72
CA LEU A 98 4.98 4.39 -2.22
C LEU A 98 5.35 5.61 -3.07
N ARG A 99 4.50 6.01 -4.02
CA ARG A 99 4.76 7.18 -4.88
C ARG A 99 4.88 8.47 -4.06
N ALA A 100 4.08 8.62 -3.01
CA ALA A 100 4.16 9.76 -2.10
C ALA A 100 5.53 9.79 -1.38
N PHE A 101 6.01 8.65 -0.89
CA PHE A 101 7.34 8.57 -0.27
C PHE A 101 8.48 8.74 -1.28
N GLN A 102 8.36 8.21 -2.51
CA GLN A 102 9.33 8.47 -3.58
C GLN A 102 9.44 9.98 -3.88
N PHE A 103 8.32 10.70 -3.85
CA PHE A 103 8.32 12.15 -4.00
C PHE A 103 8.94 12.84 -2.79
N LEU A 104 8.48 12.52 -1.57
CA LEU A 104 8.97 13.13 -0.32
C LEU A 104 10.47 12.91 -0.11
N CYS A 105 10.98 11.73 -0.42
CA CYS A 105 12.40 11.39 -0.31
C CYS A 105 13.22 11.87 -1.51
N SER A 106 12.61 12.52 -2.51
CA SER A 106 13.33 13.06 -3.65
C SER A 106 14.24 14.22 -3.25
N GLN A 107 15.23 14.52 -4.09
CA GLN A 107 16.17 15.62 -3.87
C GLN A 107 15.47 16.98 -3.73
N SER A 108 14.32 17.18 -4.39
CA SER A 108 13.52 18.40 -4.30
C SER A 108 12.88 18.61 -2.93
N CYS A 109 12.62 17.53 -2.19
CA CYS A 109 11.90 17.52 -0.92
C CYS A 109 12.79 17.16 0.28
N ARG A 110 14.08 16.89 0.07
CA ARG A 110 15.02 16.42 1.11
C ARG A 110 15.04 17.24 2.40
N ASN A 111 14.73 18.54 2.31
CA ASN A 111 14.76 19.49 3.43
C ASN A 111 13.36 19.93 3.88
N TRP A 112 12.28 19.31 3.39
CA TRP A 112 10.92 19.73 3.73
C TRP A 112 10.53 19.41 5.17
N LEU A 113 11.08 18.33 5.74
CA LEU A 113 10.68 17.84 7.04
C LEU A 113 11.88 17.72 7.98
N PRO A 114 11.76 18.20 9.24
CA PRO A 114 12.67 17.80 10.30
C PRO A 114 12.43 16.34 10.68
N LEU A 115 13.28 15.79 11.55
CA LEU A 115 13.24 14.38 11.94
C LEU A 115 11.88 13.97 12.55
N GLU A 116 11.29 14.85 13.36
CA GLU A 116 9.98 14.63 13.98
C GLU A 116 8.85 14.57 12.93
N GLY A 117 8.96 15.41 11.88
CA GLY A 117 8.04 15.40 10.75
C GLY A 117 8.11 14.08 9.98
N TRP A 118 9.31 13.56 9.76
CA TRP A 118 9.49 12.24 9.17
C TRP A 118 8.94 11.11 10.04
N SER A 119 9.21 11.15 11.35
CA SER A 119 8.67 10.17 12.30
C SER A 119 7.14 10.14 12.28
N HIS A 120 6.51 11.32 12.20
CA HIS A 120 5.07 11.45 12.07
C HIS A 120 4.54 10.84 10.77
N VAL A 121 5.13 11.20 9.62
CA VAL A 121 4.73 10.68 8.31
C VAL A 121 4.91 9.16 8.21
N VAL A 122 6.00 8.61 8.77
CA VAL A 122 6.21 7.15 8.85
C VAL A 122 5.13 6.48 9.70
N ARG A 123 4.69 7.10 10.81
CA ARG A 123 3.59 6.57 11.62
C ARG A 123 2.26 6.58 10.87
N LEU A 124 1.95 7.65 10.15
CA LEU A 124 0.76 7.71 9.29
C LEU A 124 0.78 6.62 8.22
N LEU A 125 1.95 6.40 7.59
CA LEU A 125 2.16 5.31 6.63
C LEU A 125 1.90 3.95 7.25
N CYS A 126 2.55 3.64 8.38
CA CYS A 126 2.41 2.34 9.04
C CYS A 126 0.95 2.07 9.40
N ASN A 127 0.26 3.04 10.00
CA ASN A 127 -1.16 2.91 10.33
C ASN A 127 -2.03 2.65 9.10
N SER A 128 -1.72 3.30 7.96
CA SER A 128 -2.44 3.08 6.71
C SER A 128 -2.25 1.67 6.20
N LEU A 129 -1.00 1.21 6.14
CA LEU A 129 -0.65 -0.11 5.63
C LEU A 129 -1.18 -1.23 6.52
N THR A 130 -1.13 -1.09 7.86
CA THR A 130 -1.80 -2.01 8.79
C THR A 130 -3.31 -2.07 8.52
N GLY A 131 -3.96 -0.92 8.31
CA GLY A 131 -5.37 -0.87 7.91
C GLY A 131 -5.66 -1.57 6.57
N LEU A 132 -4.71 -1.56 5.62
CA LEU A 132 -4.84 -2.36 4.39
C LEU A 132 -4.74 -3.86 4.66
N LEU A 133 -3.83 -4.30 5.55
CA LEU A 133 -3.75 -5.72 5.95
C LEU A 133 -5.06 -6.20 6.56
N ASP A 134 -5.67 -5.40 7.43
CA ASP A 134 -6.97 -5.70 8.04
C ASP A 134 -8.10 -5.73 6.99
N SER A 135 -8.08 -4.81 6.03
CA SER A 135 -9.05 -4.78 4.93
C SER A 135 -8.95 -6.07 4.07
N VAL A 136 -7.74 -6.53 3.76
CA VAL A 136 -7.54 -7.77 3.01
C VAL A 136 -8.03 -8.98 3.80
N ARG A 137 -7.71 -9.07 5.10
CA ARG A 137 -8.23 -10.14 5.98
C ARG A 137 -9.77 -10.15 6.01
N LEU A 138 -10.41 -8.97 6.01
CA LEU A 138 -11.86 -8.83 5.97
C LEU A 138 -12.44 -9.27 4.63
N ILE A 139 -11.84 -8.87 3.51
CA ILE A 139 -12.30 -9.28 2.17
C ILE A 139 -12.21 -10.81 2.02
N GLN A 140 -11.13 -11.42 2.55
CA GLN A 140 -10.95 -12.87 2.57
C GLN A 140 -11.99 -13.59 3.43
N SER A 141 -12.38 -13.01 4.59
CA SER A 141 -13.34 -13.64 5.50
C SER A 141 -14.80 -13.45 5.07
N VAL A 142 -15.10 -12.33 4.43
CA VAL A 142 -16.47 -12.02 3.99
C VAL A 142 -16.80 -12.74 2.69
N GLY A 143 -15.87 -12.87 1.73
CA GLY A 143 -16.09 -13.53 0.44
C GLY A 143 -17.19 -12.88 -0.43
N PRO A 144 -17.12 -12.92 -1.76
CA PRO A 144 -18.20 -12.40 -2.59
C PRO A 144 -19.38 -13.39 -2.60
N TRP A 145 -20.30 -13.26 -1.64
CA TRP A 145 -21.60 -13.98 -1.62
C TRP A 145 -22.51 -13.65 -2.81
N ALA A 146 -22.06 -12.84 -3.78
CA ALA A 146 -22.90 -12.32 -4.85
C ALA A 146 -23.02 -13.22 -6.09
N GLN A 147 -22.20 -14.27 -6.28
CA GLN A 147 -22.23 -15.07 -7.53
C GLN A 147 -21.94 -16.58 -7.38
N GLY A 148 -22.29 -17.22 -6.26
CA GLY A 148 -22.46 -18.68 -6.21
C GLY A 148 -21.21 -19.55 -6.43
N GLN A 149 -20.00 -18.98 -6.42
CA GLN A 149 -18.74 -19.71 -6.31
C GLN A 149 -17.99 -19.22 -5.07
N GLU A 150 -17.62 -20.14 -4.18
CA GLU A 150 -16.56 -19.89 -3.19
C GLU A 150 -15.28 -19.60 -3.97
N GLN A 151 -15.02 -18.32 -4.23
CA GLN A 151 -13.81 -17.92 -4.93
C GLN A 151 -12.70 -17.79 -3.89
N ASP A 152 -11.80 -18.77 -3.85
CA ASP A 152 -10.56 -18.70 -3.08
C ASP A 152 -9.69 -17.54 -3.60
N LEU A 153 -9.55 -16.49 -2.78
CA LEU A 153 -8.74 -15.30 -3.08
C LEU A 153 -7.32 -15.39 -2.51
N SER A 154 -6.87 -16.59 -2.13
CA SER A 154 -5.57 -16.76 -1.46
C SER A 154 -4.40 -16.35 -2.33
N GLN A 155 -4.43 -16.64 -3.64
CA GLN A 155 -3.36 -16.21 -4.56
C GLN A 155 -3.29 -14.69 -4.68
N GLU A 156 -4.44 -14.04 -4.86
CA GLU A 156 -4.55 -12.59 -4.94
C GLU A 156 -4.08 -11.90 -3.65
N ALA A 157 -4.38 -12.50 -2.49
CA ALA A 157 -3.93 -11.97 -1.20
C ALA A 157 -2.43 -12.21 -0.96
N LEU A 158 -1.87 -13.36 -1.37
CA LEU A 158 -0.42 -13.57 -1.37
C LEU A 158 0.29 -12.55 -2.25
N PHE A 159 -0.22 -12.31 -3.45
CA PHE A 159 0.28 -11.27 -4.36
C PHE A 159 0.23 -9.89 -3.69
N PHE A 160 -0.87 -9.54 -3.03
CA PHE A 160 -0.99 -8.30 -2.28
C PHE A 160 0.09 -8.19 -1.19
N TYR A 161 0.26 -9.21 -0.35
CA TYR A 161 1.30 -9.19 0.69
C TYR A 161 2.70 -9.05 0.12
N THR A 162 3.00 -9.74 -1.00
CA THR A 162 4.27 -9.56 -1.71
C THR A 162 4.45 -8.11 -2.17
N GLN A 163 3.44 -7.50 -2.80
CA GLN A 163 3.53 -6.10 -3.25
C GLN A 163 3.75 -5.13 -2.09
N VAL A 164 2.95 -5.23 -1.02
CA VAL A 164 3.10 -4.32 0.14
C VAL A 164 4.44 -4.50 0.82
N PHE A 165 4.94 -5.74 0.95
CA PHE A 165 6.29 -6.00 1.46
C PHE A 165 7.35 -5.28 0.62
N CYS A 166 7.27 -5.39 -0.70
CA CYS A 166 8.18 -4.68 -1.61
C CYS A 166 8.10 -3.17 -1.43
N HIS A 167 6.90 -2.61 -1.29
CA HIS A 167 6.72 -1.17 -1.07
C HIS A 167 7.34 -0.71 0.25
N VAL A 168 7.10 -1.45 1.34
CA VAL A 168 7.70 -1.14 2.65
C VAL A 168 9.23 -1.14 2.57
N LEU A 169 9.83 -2.16 1.95
CA LEU A 169 11.29 -2.23 1.82
C LEU A 169 11.86 -1.11 0.93
N HIS A 170 11.19 -0.75 -0.15
CA HIS A 170 11.60 0.40 -0.97
C HIS A 170 11.55 1.70 -0.16
N ILE A 171 10.53 1.90 0.66
CA ILE A 171 10.44 3.09 1.52
C ILE A 171 11.56 3.09 2.56
N MET A 172 11.84 1.95 3.19
CA MET A 172 12.96 1.82 4.12
C MET A 172 14.30 2.16 3.48
N ALA A 173 14.52 1.78 2.21
CA ALA A 173 15.74 2.08 1.48
C ALA A 173 15.91 3.58 1.15
N MET A 174 14.82 4.36 1.14
CA MET A 174 14.84 5.80 0.87
C MET A 174 14.93 6.66 2.14
N LEU A 175 14.64 6.09 3.31
CA LEU A 175 14.57 6.82 4.58
C LEU A 175 15.88 6.76 5.38
N HIS A 176 16.05 7.71 6.31
CA HIS A 176 17.09 7.63 7.33
C HIS A 176 16.86 6.42 8.24
N GLN A 177 17.92 5.69 8.55
CA GLN A 177 17.85 4.39 9.25
C GLN A 177 17.14 4.43 10.61
N GLU A 178 17.25 5.55 11.32
CA GLU A 178 16.61 5.80 12.63
C GLU A 178 15.07 5.86 12.55
N LEU A 179 14.52 6.10 11.36
CA LEU A 179 13.07 6.15 11.12
C LEU A 179 12.49 4.80 10.68
N CYS A 180 13.34 3.83 10.35
CA CYS A 180 12.91 2.59 9.69
C CYS A 180 12.37 1.52 10.65
N GLU A 181 12.47 1.70 11.97
CA GLU A 181 12.03 0.68 12.95
C GLU A 181 10.54 0.31 12.83
N PRO A 182 9.58 1.26 12.74
CA PRO A 182 8.17 0.92 12.57
C PRO A 182 7.89 0.16 11.26
N LEU A 183 8.59 0.52 10.19
CA LEU A 183 8.46 -0.11 8.88
C LEU A 183 9.06 -1.53 8.87
N TYR A 184 10.15 -1.74 9.59
CA TYR A 184 10.75 -3.05 9.78
C TYR A 184 9.79 -4.01 10.51
N VAL A 185 9.17 -3.56 11.59
CA VAL A 185 8.16 -4.34 12.31
C VAL A 185 6.98 -4.67 11.40
N LEU A 186 6.49 -3.71 10.62
CA LEU A 186 5.42 -3.93 9.65
C LEU A 186 5.83 -4.94 8.56
N ALA A 187 7.07 -4.91 8.07
CA ALA A 187 7.57 -5.87 7.10
C ALA A 187 7.53 -7.31 7.64
N LEU A 188 7.89 -7.51 8.92
CA LEU A 188 7.79 -8.81 9.59
C LEU A 188 6.33 -9.26 9.78
N GLU A 189 5.41 -8.33 10.07
CA GLU A 189 3.98 -8.63 10.13
C GLU A 189 3.45 -9.10 8.76
N ILE A 190 3.82 -8.42 7.68
CA ILE A 190 3.42 -8.78 6.31
C ILE A 190 3.92 -10.19 5.97
N LEU A 191 5.19 -10.50 6.26
CA LEU A 191 5.73 -11.84 6.04
C LEU A 191 5.02 -12.91 6.89
N THR A 192 4.58 -12.55 8.10
CA THR A 192 3.80 -13.46 8.95
C THR A 192 2.39 -13.71 8.38
N CYS A 193 1.74 -12.68 7.81
CA CYS A 193 0.47 -12.84 7.10
C CYS A 193 0.64 -13.75 5.87
N TYR A 194 1.69 -13.50 5.08
CA TYR A 194 2.04 -14.31 3.92
C TYR A 194 2.26 -15.78 4.30
N GLU A 195 3.11 -16.04 5.29
CA GLU A 195 3.43 -17.39 5.78
C GLU A 195 2.17 -18.14 6.24
N THR A 196 1.32 -17.46 6.99
CA THR A 196 0.07 -18.06 7.52
C THR A 196 -0.83 -18.49 6.37
N LEU A 197 -1.05 -17.60 5.39
CA LEU A 197 -1.92 -17.87 4.25
C LEU A 197 -1.35 -18.93 3.29
N SER A 198 -0.03 -18.93 3.09
CA SER A 198 0.67 -19.90 2.23
C SER A 198 0.59 -21.32 2.79
N LYS A 199 0.65 -21.47 4.12
CA LYS A 199 0.54 -22.78 4.79
C LYS A 199 -0.87 -23.36 4.77
N THR A 200 -1.90 -22.53 4.80
CA THR A 200 -3.30 -22.98 4.80
C THR A 200 -3.80 -23.42 3.42
N ASN A 201 -3.11 -23.05 2.34
CA ASN A 201 -3.54 -23.34 0.96
C ASN A 201 -2.47 -24.13 0.18
N PRO A 202 -2.40 -25.47 0.35
CA PRO A 202 -1.41 -26.30 -0.34
C PRO A 202 -1.63 -26.39 -1.86
N SER A 203 -2.84 -26.11 -2.37
CA SER A 203 -3.15 -26.06 -3.82
C SER A 203 -2.53 -24.86 -4.54
N VAL A 204 -2.23 -23.80 -3.78
CA VAL A 204 -1.74 -22.50 -4.25
C VAL A 204 -0.21 -22.52 -4.47
N SER A 205 0.49 -23.51 -3.94
CA SER A 205 1.95 -23.52 -3.85
C SER A 205 2.55 -24.73 -4.57
N SER A 206 2.80 -24.60 -5.88
CA SER A 206 3.79 -25.49 -6.48
C SER A 206 5.15 -25.22 -5.81
N LEU A 207 5.92 -26.26 -5.50
CA LEU A 207 7.26 -26.11 -4.89
C LEU A 207 8.14 -25.11 -5.68
N LEU A 208 7.99 -25.08 -7.01
CA LEU A 208 8.69 -24.14 -7.88
C LEU A 208 8.26 -22.68 -7.66
N GLN A 209 6.94 -22.41 -7.59
CA GLN A 209 6.41 -21.06 -7.36
C GLN A 209 6.90 -20.52 -6.02
N LYS A 210 6.81 -21.31 -4.95
CA LYS A 210 7.28 -20.93 -3.62
C LYS A 210 8.77 -20.59 -3.60
N VAL A 211 9.59 -21.41 -4.25
CA VAL A 211 11.04 -21.16 -4.33
C VAL A 211 11.32 -19.89 -5.15
N ASN A 212 10.58 -19.64 -6.23
CA ASN A 212 10.73 -18.40 -7.02
C ASN A 212 10.34 -17.16 -6.20
N GLU A 213 9.23 -17.22 -5.47
CA GLU A 213 8.76 -16.14 -4.59
C GLU A 213 9.76 -15.87 -3.46
N GLN A 214 10.27 -16.91 -2.80
CA GLN A 214 11.31 -16.77 -1.78
C GLN A 214 12.58 -16.11 -2.35
N ARG A 215 13.05 -16.55 -3.53
CA ARG A 215 14.22 -15.93 -4.17
C ARG A 215 13.97 -14.45 -4.48
N PHE A 216 12.79 -14.12 -4.99
CA PHE A 216 12.39 -12.74 -5.27
C PHE A 216 12.37 -11.90 -3.99
N LEU A 217 11.68 -12.34 -2.94
CA LEU A 217 11.60 -11.63 -1.66
C LEU A 217 12.99 -11.43 -1.03
N LYS A 218 13.86 -12.46 -1.11
CA LYS A 218 15.26 -12.37 -0.64
C LYS A 218 16.03 -11.30 -1.41
N SER A 219 15.92 -11.27 -2.74
CA SER A 219 16.62 -10.29 -3.57
C SER A 219 16.27 -8.84 -3.21
N ILE A 220 15.05 -8.60 -2.73
CA ILE A 220 14.64 -7.28 -2.26
C ILE A 220 15.19 -7.01 -0.84
N ALA A 221 15.07 -8.00 0.06
CA ALA A 221 15.53 -7.88 1.44
C ALA A 221 17.06 -7.71 1.56
N GLU A 222 17.84 -8.17 0.59
CA GLU A 222 19.31 -8.04 0.55
C GLU A 222 19.78 -6.58 0.61
N ASN A 223 18.97 -5.63 0.13
CA ASN A 223 19.30 -4.21 0.11
C ASN A 223 19.04 -3.48 1.44
N ILE A 224 18.54 -4.19 2.45
CA ILE A 224 18.16 -3.59 3.73
C ILE A 224 19.37 -3.42 4.65
N THR A 225 19.40 -2.28 5.34
CA THR A 225 20.34 -1.97 6.41
C THR A 225 19.57 -1.66 7.70
N PRO A 226 20.15 -1.95 8.89
CA PRO A 226 21.42 -2.60 9.14
C PRO A 226 21.39 -4.12 8.87
N GLU A 227 22.57 -4.74 8.86
CA GLU A 227 22.74 -6.17 8.57
C GLU A 227 21.86 -7.09 9.44
N GLU A 228 21.67 -6.75 10.72
CA GLU A 228 20.84 -7.53 11.64
C GLU A 228 19.37 -7.61 11.18
N ARG A 229 18.78 -6.48 10.75
CA ARG A 229 17.41 -6.44 10.21
C ARG A 229 17.32 -7.26 8.93
N ARG A 230 18.32 -7.14 8.05
CA ARG A 230 18.41 -7.95 6.82
C ARG A 230 18.47 -9.44 7.12
N GLN A 231 19.36 -9.87 8.03
CA GLN A 231 19.49 -11.28 8.40
C GLN A 231 18.17 -11.84 8.95
N THR A 232 17.48 -11.09 9.81
CA THR A 232 16.18 -11.50 10.35
C THR A 232 15.12 -11.65 9.27
N LEU A 233 15.02 -10.70 8.32
CA LEU A 233 14.12 -10.82 7.17
C LEU A 233 14.45 -12.05 6.31
N LEU A 234 15.73 -12.28 6.00
CA LEU A 234 16.16 -13.42 5.20
C LEU A 234 15.88 -14.77 5.89
N GLN A 235 16.05 -14.83 7.21
CA GLN A 235 15.69 -16.00 8.02
C GLN A 235 14.17 -16.24 7.97
N LYS A 236 13.36 -15.19 8.18
CA LYS A 236 11.89 -15.27 8.11
C LYS A 236 11.39 -15.69 6.72
N ILE A 237 12.00 -15.19 5.65
CA ILE A 237 11.66 -15.60 4.27
C ILE A 237 12.02 -17.07 4.01
N SER A 238 13.07 -17.57 4.66
CA SER A 238 13.49 -18.96 4.50
C SER A 238 12.65 -19.95 5.30
N SER A 239 11.88 -19.49 6.30
CA SER A 239 11.17 -20.37 7.24
C SER A 239 9.77 -20.80 6.77
N PHE A 240 9.19 -20.09 5.80
CA PHE A 240 7.86 -20.41 5.29
C PHE A 240 7.89 -21.22 4.02
#